data_AF-A0A2T7WZW0-F1
#
_entry.id   AF-A0A2T7WZW0-F1
#
_cell.length_a   1.000
_cell.length_b   1.000
_cell.length_c   1.000
_cell.angle_alpha   90.00
_cell.angle_beta   90.00
_cell.angle_gamma   90.00
#
_symmetry.space_group_name_H-M   'P 1'
#
loop_
_entity.id
_entity.type
_entity.pdbx_description
1 polymer ?
#
loop_
_entity_poly.entity_id
_entity_poly.type
_entity_poly.pdbx_seq_one_letter_code
_entity_poly.pdbx_strand_id
1 'polypeptide(L)'
;MAHLALSAARRWAQAPLALRIAVIYLVARVVTTGFFLAAASVSTSLSRFGADAGLIDFVLGWDAQWYWLVAESGYPAELPLTDSGDVAENAWAFMPVFAYAAKALGFVFGSWGAGAFLLSFVAGYLACLALHRLLRDRIGASAATWAVVFFAAGPLAAMFQVGYAETLFLLLLFLALDAMTRRRYAWLYVLIPVMAFTRPGILAFALYIGLHGIVRWVRRRDDPLTGVEIAHIVALGALATATGFAWQLLAGIVTGDPGAYLATELAWRRHWIAGGVEGFVPFEGWVQASQFWFGLWGLPGWAGPVALALLVVAAGAALLYLPQVRAVGTDLRLWSASYLLYLLAVFFPQSSTFRLLLPLSPMWGALAVPRSRWWRVGVLVLCLVGQWAWILPMYALGNTFWQVP
;
A
#
# COMPACT_ATOMS: atom_id res chain seq x y z
N MET A 1 -14.59 -37.44 -18.61
CA MET A 1 -14.27 -36.27 -17.74
C MET A 1 -12.78 -36.08 -17.49
N ALA A 2 -12.00 -37.11 -17.14
CA ALA A 2 -10.55 -36.99 -16.89
C ALA A 2 -9.72 -36.51 -18.10
N HIS A 3 -10.00 -37.01 -19.31
CA HIS A 3 -9.33 -36.53 -20.53
C HIS A 3 -9.61 -35.06 -20.84
N LEU A 4 -10.84 -34.58 -20.61
CA LEU A 4 -11.21 -33.17 -20.76
C LEU A 4 -10.48 -32.30 -19.73
N ALA A 5 -10.44 -32.73 -18.46
CA ALA A 5 -9.72 -32.02 -17.40
C ALA A 5 -8.20 -31.95 -17.66
N LEU A 6 -7.60 -33.04 -18.13
CA LEU A 6 -6.18 -33.09 -18.54
C LEU A 6 -5.90 -32.22 -19.77
N SER A 7 -6.82 -32.19 -20.74
CA SER A 7 -6.71 -31.32 -21.92
C SER A 7 -6.80 -29.83 -21.54
N ALA A 8 -7.69 -29.48 -20.61
CA ALA A 8 -7.86 -28.12 -20.11
C ALA A 8 -6.64 -27.68 -19.30
N ALA A 9 -6.09 -28.55 -18.44
CA ALA A 9 -4.87 -28.27 -17.68
C ALA A 9 -3.65 -28.05 -18.60
N ARG A 10 -3.51 -28.84 -19.68
CA ARG A 10 -2.44 -28.63 -20.68
C ARG A 10 -2.62 -27.34 -21.47
N ARG A 11 -3.83 -27.05 -21.96
CA ARG A 11 -4.14 -25.78 -22.65
C ARG A 11 -3.88 -24.58 -21.75
N TRP A 12 -4.27 -24.67 -20.48
CA TRP A 12 -3.98 -23.65 -19.48
C TRP A 12 -2.48 -23.47 -19.24
N ALA A 13 -1.72 -24.56 -19.14
CA ALA A 13 -0.26 -24.49 -18.96
C ALA A 13 0.45 -23.81 -20.14
N GLN A 14 -0.08 -23.97 -21.36
CA GLN A 14 0.42 -23.38 -22.61
C GLN A 14 -0.06 -21.95 -22.86
N ALA A 15 -1.07 -21.46 -22.14
CA ALA A 15 -1.58 -20.10 -22.33
C ALA A 15 -0.50 -19.04 -22.03
N PRO A 16 -0.53 -17.87 -22.70
CA PRO A 16 0.36 -16.76 -22.38
C PRO A 16 0.29 -16.41 -20.89
N LEU A 17 1.44 -16.12 -20.28
CA LEU A 17 1.51 -15.80 -18.85
C LEU A 17 0.58 -14.63 -18.49
N ALA A 18 0.53 -13.61 -19.35
CA ALA A 18 -0.35 -12.45 -19.18
C ALA A 18 -1.82 -12.87 -19.06
N LEU A 19 -2.29 -13.75 -19.96
CA LEU A 19 -3.66 -14.26 -19.93
C LEU A 19 -3.95 -15.07 -18.66
N ARG A 20 -3.01 -15.90 -18.21
CA ARG A 20 -3.18 -16.66 -16.96
C ARG A 20 -3.34 -15.74 -15.74
N ILE A 21 -2.50 -14.72 -15.65
CA ILE A 21 -2.59 -13.71 -14.58
C ILE A 21 -3.86 -12.88 -14.71
N ALA A 22 -4.31 -12.56 -15.93
CA ALA A 22 -5.55 -11.84 -16.16
C ALA A 22 -6.75 -12.62 -15.62
N VAL A 23 -6.83 -13.92 -15.91
CA VAL A 23 -7.91 -14.77 -15.38
C VAL A 23 -7.86 -14.87 -13.86
N ILE A 24 -6.68 -15.06 -13.24
CA ILE A 24 -6.53 -15.05 -11.78
C ILE A 24 -7.04 -13.73 -11.19
N TYR A 25 -6.61 -12.61 -11.77
CA TYR A 25 -6.98 -11.27 -11.33
C TYR A 25 -8.48 -11.05 -11.45
N LEU A 26 -9.08 -11.33 -12.62
CA LEU A 26 -10.50 -11.16 -12.87
C LEU A 26 -11.37 -12.02 -11.95
N VAL A 27 -10.99 -13.28 -11.71
CA VAL A 27 -11.71 -14.12 -10.73
C VAL A 27 -11.67 -13.50 -9.34
N ALA A 28 -10.51 -13.00 -8.90
CA ALA A 28 -10.41 -12.32 -7.61
C ALA A 28 -11.23 -11.01 -7.56
N ARG A 29 -11.35 -10.28 -8.68
CA ARG A 29 -12.21 -9.09 -8.80
C ARG A 29 -13.69 -9.43 -8.70
N VAL A 30 -14.12 -10.53 -9.31
CA VAL A 30 -15.51 -11.01 -9.21
C VAL A 30 -15.84 -11.36 -7.76
N VAL A 31 -14.96 -12.08 -7.06
CA VAL A 31 -15.14 -12.39 -5.63
C VAL A 31 -15.19 -11.13 -4.78
N THR A 32 -14.25 -10.21 -4.98
CA THR A 32 -14.20 -8.92 -4.25
C THR A 32 -15.47 -8.10 -4.49
N THR A 33 -15.97 -8.06 -5.72
CA THR A 33 -17.20 -7.37 -6.07
C THR A 33 -18.41 -8.04 -5.42
N GLY A 34 -18.45 -9.37 -5.38
CA GLY A 34 -19.46 -10.11 -4.63
C GLY A 34 -19.46 -9.77 -3.14
N PHE A 35 -18.28 -9.63 -2.52
CA PHE A 35 -18.18 -9.15 -1.14
C PHE A 35 -18.70 -7.72 -0.98
N PHE A 36 -18.38 -6.80 -1.89
CA PHE A 36 -18.96 -5.46 -1.80
C PHE A 36 -20.48 -5.44 -1.94
N LEU A 37 -21.05 -6.24 -2.85
CA LEU A 37 -22.49 -6.34 -3.00
C LEU A 37 -23.16 -6.94 -1.74
N ALA A 38 -22.56 -7.98 -1.16
CA ALA A 38 -23.06 -8.58 0.09
C ALA A 38 -22.92 -7.63 1.30
N ALA A 39 -21.84 -6.84 1.35
CA ALA A 39 -21.65 -5.82 2.37
C ALA A 39 -22.63 -4.66 2.20
N ALA A 40 -22.86 -4.22 0.96
CA ALA A 40 -23.85 -3.18 0.64
C ALA A 40 -25.27 -3.61 1.04
N SER A 41 -25.64 -4.89 0.82
CA SER A 41 -26.97 -5.40 1.17
C SER A 41 -27.25 -5.46 2.68
N VAL A 42 -26.21 -5.36 3.52
CA VAL A 42 -26.35 -5.32 4.99
C VAL A 42 -25.98 -3.95 5.57
N SER A 43 -25.74 -2.94 4.71
CA SER A 43 -25.55 -1.56 5.13
C SER A 43 -26.84 -1.03 5.74
N THR A 44 -26.72 -0.21 6.79
CA THR A 44 -27.87 0.35 7.51
C THR A 44 -27.81 1.87 7.51
N SER A 45 -28.85 2.55 8.01
CA SER A 45 -28.84 4.01 8.18
C SER A 45 -27.74 4.52 9.13
N LEU A 46 -27.15 3.63 9.92
CA LEU A 46 -25.99 3.95 10.77
C LEU A 46 -24.68 3.97 9.99
N SER A 47 -24.60 3.31 8.83
CA SER A 47 -23.43 3.31 7.97
C SER A 47 -23.16 4.70 7.40
N ARG A 48 -21.89 5.02 7.17
CA ARG A 48 -21.49 6.24 6.44
C ARG A 48 -22.13 6.32 5.05
N PHE A 49 -22.43 5.17 4.44
CA PHE A 49 -23.02 5.07 3.10
C PHE A 49 -24.54 4.95 3.11
N GLY A 50 -25.17 4.91 4.29
CA GLY A 50 -26.62 4.76 4.43
C GLY A 50 -27.15 3.35 4.14
N ALA A 51 -28.47 3.19 4.25
CA ALA A 51 -29.16 1.91 4.08
C ALA A 51 -29.24 1.43 2.62
N ASP A 52 -29.17 2.37 1.67
CA ASP A 52 -29.31 2.10 0.23
C ASP A 52 -27.96 2.18 -0.52
N ALA A 53 -26.85 1.89 0.19
CA ALA A 53 -25.51 1.97 -0.37
C ALA A 53 -25.34 1.06 -1.60
N GLY A 54 -24.78 1.60 -2.68
CA GLY A 54 -24.46 0.86 -3.89
C GLY A 54 -22.97 0.52 -4.03
N LEU A 55 -22.65 -0.27 -5.06
CA LEU A 55 -21.27 -0.60 -5.40
C LEU A 55 -20.43 0.65 -5.72
N ILE A 56 -21.03 1.66 -6.35
CA ILE A 56 -20.36 2.91 -6.71
C ILE A 56 -19.97 3.68 -5.44
N ASP A 57 -20.85 3.74 -4.44
CA ASP A 57 -20.59 4.42 -3.17
C ASP A 57 -19.40 3.80 -2.43
N PHE A 58 -19.28 2.47 -2.47
CA PHE A 58 -18.13 1.78 -1.88
C PHE A 58 -16.85 1.99 -2.69
N VAL A 59 -16.92 2.05 -4.02
CA VAL A 59 -15.76 2.28 -4.89
C VAL A 59 -15.23 3.71 -4.78
N LEU A 60 -16.10 4.70 -4.56
CA LEU A 60 -15.77 6.13 -4.49
C LEU A 60 -15.88 6.71 -3.08
N GLY A 61 -16.03 5.84 -2.07
CA GLY A 61 -16.13 6.23 -0.68
C GLY A 61 -14.80 6.68 -0.09
N TRP A 62 -14.87 7.24 1.12
CA TRP A 62 -13.70 7.50 1.96
C TRP A 62 -12.63 8.35 1.23
N ASP A 63 -11.39 7.86 1.09
CA ASP A 63 -10.26 8.65 0.58
C ASP A 63 -10.40 9.06 -0.89
N ALA A 64 -11.25 8.38 -1.66
CA ALA A 64 -11.49 8.73 -3.05
C ALA A 64 -12.09 10.13 -3.18
N GLN A 65 -12.84 10.58 -2.18
CA GLN A 65 -13.40 11.94 -2.13
C GLN A 65 -12.31 13.00 -2.07
N TRP A 66 -11.18 12.73 -1.39
CA TRP A 66 -10.05 13.66 -1.35
C TRP A 66 -9.29 13.72 -2.66
N TYR A 67 -9.08 12.59 -3.33
CA TYR A 67 -8.48 12.59 -4.67
C TYR A 67 -9.39 13.28 -5.71
N TRP A 68 -10.71 13.13 -5.59
CA TRP A 68 -11.67 13.86 -6.41
C TRP A 68 -11.60 15.37 -6.13
N LEU A 69 -11.57 15.78 -4.85
CA LEU A 69 -11.40 17.18 -4.45
C LEU A 69 -10.11 17.78 -5.02
N VAL A 70 -8.98 17.08 -4.90
CA VAL A 70 -7.70 17.51 -5.49
C VAL A 70 -7.83 17.69 -7.00
N ALA A 71 -8.51 16.76 -7.68
CA ALA A 71 -8.67 16.81 -9.12
C ALA A 71 -9.53 17.99 -9.58
N GLU A 72 -10.58 18.34 -8.85
CA GLU A 72 -11.53 19.39 -9.24
C GLU A 72 -11.22 20.77 -8.68
N SER A 73 -10.69 20.85 -7.47
CA SER A 73 -10.47 22.10 -6.73
C SER A 73 -9.01 22.40 -6.43
N GLY A 74 -8.10 21.44 -6.68
CA GLY A 74 -6.68 21.61 -6.38
C GLY A 74 -6.39 21.62 -4.89
N TYR A 75 -5.36 22.38 -4.51
CA TYR A 75 -4.89 22.48 -3.13
C TYR A 75 -5.20 23.87 -2.57
N PRO A 76 -5.73 23.97 -1.33
CA PRO A 76 -6.07 25.26 -0.75
C PRO A 76 -4.80 26.04 -0.36
N ALA A 77 -4.78 27.34 -0.67
CA ALA A 77 -3.73 28.25 -0.21
C ALA A 77 -3.94 28.65 1.27
N GLU A 78 -5.18 28.80 1.71
CA GLU A 78 -5.52 29.00 3.11
C GLU A 78 -5.97 27.68 3.72
N LEU A 79 -5.30 27.22 4.78
CA LEU A 79 -5.66 25.96 5.42
C LEU A 79 -7.02 26.08 6.10
N PRO A 80 -7.94 25.11 5.89
CA PRO A 80 -9.21 25.12 6.58
C PRO A 80 -8.97 24.94 8.08
N LEU A 81 -9.76 25.66 8.89
CA LEU A 81 -9.70 25.60 10.35
C LEU A 81 -10.98 24.97 10.91
N THR A 82 -10.86 24.29 12.04
CA THR A 82 -11.98 23.82 12.86
C THR A 82 -12.61 25.00 13.60
N ASP A 83 -13.79 24.78 14.21
CA ASP A 83 -14.43 25.78 15.08
C ASP A 83 -13.55 26.21 16.28
N SER A 84 -12.63 25.35 16.70
CA SER A 84 -11.62 25.63 17.73
C SER A 84 -10.42 26.44 17.23
N GLY A 85 -10.31 26.70 15.93
CA GLY A 85 -9.20 27.42 15.30
C GLY A 85 -8.00 26.56 14.93
N ASP A 86 -8.08 25.24 15.08
CA ASP A 86 -7.02 24.32 14.68
C ASP A 86 -7.09 24.00 13.19
N VAL A 87 -5.95 23.68 12.56
CA VAL A 87 -5.96 23.15 11.18
C VAL A 87 -6.82 21.89 11.10
N ALA A 88 -7.76 21.89 10.15
CA ALA A 88 -8.63 20.77 9.82
C ALA A 88 -8.02 19.83 8.77
N GLU A 89 -8.57 18.63 8.68
CA GLU A 89 -8.25 17.65 7.63
C GLU A 89 -8.44 18.27 6.25
N ASN A 90 -7.46 18.10 5.36
CA ASN A 90 -7.46 18.79 4.08
C ASN A 90 -6.69 18.05 2.98
N ALA A 91 -6.81 18.57 1.76
CA ALA A 91 -6.29 17.97 0.53
C ALA A 91 -4.77 17.79 0.51
N TRP A 92 -3.98 18.56 1.28
CA TRP A 92 -2.51 18.44 1.28
C TRP A 92 -2.01 17.07 1.79
N ALA A 93 -2.84 16.26 2.45
CA ALA A 93 -2.51 14.88 2.79
C ALA A 93 -2.48 13.93 1.56
N PHE A 94 -3.04 14.34 0.42
CA PHE A 94 -3.24 13.50 -0.75
C PHE A 94 -2.42 13.99 -1.95
N MET A 95 -1.54 13.12 -2.44
CA MET A 95 -0.60 13.45 -3.51
C MET A 95 -1.28 13.50 -4.90
N PRO A 96 -0.77 14.32 -5.84
CA PRO A 96 -1.54 14.73 -7.02
C PRO A 96 -1.63 13.70 -8.14
N VAL A 97 -0.66 12.78 -8.29
CA VAL A 97 -0.53 11.95 -9.50
C VAL A 97 -1.77 11.11 -9.74
N PHE A 98 -2.30 10.45 -8.72
CA PHE A 98 -3.49 9.62 -8.87
C PHE A 98 -4.73 10.45 -9.24
N ALA A 99 -4.94 11.57 -8.53
CA ALA A 99 -6.09 12.46 -8.74
C ALA A 99 -6.19 12.95 -10.19
N TYR A 100 -5.11 13.50 -10.73
CA TYR A 100 -5.09 14.04 -12.09
C TYR A 100 -5.03 12.96 -13.18
N ALA A 101 -4.38 11.82 -12.92
CA ALA A 101 -4.42 10.68 -13.85
C ALA A 101 -5.85 10.10 -13.96
N ALA A 102 -6.55 9.97 -12.83
CA ALA A 102 -7.97 9.60 -12.81
C ALA A 102 -8.83 10.64 -13.53
N LYS A 103 -8.57 11.95 -13.38
CA LYS A 103 -9.27 13.00 -14.13
C LYS A 103 -9.05 12.89 -15.63
N ALA A 104 -7.82 12.69 -16.08
CA ALA A 104 -7.49 12.55 -17.50
C ALA A 104 -8.17 11.33 -18.14
N LEU A 105 -8.20 10.19 -17.44
CA LEU A 105 -8.97 9.02 -17.87
C LEU A 105 -10.47 9.30 -17.84
N GLY A 106 -10.95 9.96 -16.79
CA GLY A 106 -12.36 10.31 -16.61
C GLY A 106 -12.90 11.21 -17.72
N PHE A 107 -12.07 12.09 -18.28
CA PHE A 107 -12.41 12.89 -19.46
C PHE A 107 -12.77 12.01 -20.67
N VAL A 108 -12.12 10.86 -20.83
CA VAL A 108 -12.39 9.90 -21.92
C VAL A 108 -13.57 8.98 -21.60
N PHE A 109 -13.73 8.58 -20.34
CA PHE A 109 -14.70 7.56 -19.91
C PHE A 109 -15.96 8.12 -19.22
N GLY A 110 -16.12 9.45 -19.19
CA GLY A 110 -17.36 10.15 -18.80
C GLY A 110 -17.42 10.68 -17.37
N SER A 111 -16.57 10.22 -16.45
CA SER A 111 -16.51 10.76 -15.09
C SER A 111 -15.18 10.49 -14.40
N TRP A 112 -14.82 11.33 -13.42
CA TRP A 112 -13.63 11.10 -12.58
C TRP A 112 -13.68 9.73 -11.90
N GLY A 113 -14.85 9.32 -11.39
CA GLY A 113 -15.03 8.02 -10.74
C GLY A 113 -14.75 6.82 -11.66
N ALA A 114 -15.20 6.89 -12.93
CA ALA A 114 -14.88 5.88 -13.92
C ALA A 114 -13.36 5.83 -14.21
N GLY A 115 -12.73 7.00 -14.32
CA GLY A 115 -11.28 7.11 -14.48
C GLY A 115 -10.49 6.53 -13.30
N ALA A 116 -10.92 6.83 -12.06
CA ALA A 116 -10.30 6.31 -10.84
C ALA A 116 -10.43 4.79 -10.72
N PHE A 117 -11.62 4.24 -10.97
CA PHE A 117 -11.85 2.79 -11.02
C PHE A 117 -10.95 2.13 -12.08
N LEU A 118 -10.95 2.62 -13.32
CA LEU A 118 -10.15 2.05 -14.40
C LEU A 118 -8.65 2.11 -14.10
N LEU A 119 -8.18 3.22 -13.54
CA LEU A 119 -6.79 3.39 -13.15
C LEU A 119 -6.38 2.34 -12.10
N SER A 120 -7.14 2.21 -11.02
CA SER A 120 -6.92 1.18 -9.99
C SER A 120 -7.01 -0.23 -10.57
N PHE A 121 -8.02 -0.51 -11.38
CA PHE A 121 -8.27 -1.82 -11.95
C PHE A 121 -7.15 -2.27 -12.89
N VAL A 122 -6.71 -1.40 -13.80
CA VAL A 122 -5.62 -1.69 -14.73
C VAL A 122 -4.29 -1.76 -13.98
N ALA A 123 -4.03 -0.82 -13.07
CA ALA A 123 -2.81 -0.83 -12.26
C ALA A 123 -2.69 -2.12 -11.43
N GLY A 124 -3.80 -2.64 -10.89
CA GLY A 124 -3.81 -3.88 -10.12
C GLY A 124 -3.43 -5.11 -10.96
N TYR A 125 -3.95 -5.20 -12.19
CA TYR A 125 -3.54 -6.25 -13.13
C TYR A 125 -2.05 -6.14 -13.50
N LEU A 126 -1.59 -4.93 -13.84
CA LEU A 126 -0.18 -4.71 -14.17
C LEU A 126 0.74 -4.97 -12.96
N ALA A 127 0.29 -4.64 -11.74
CA ALA A 127 1.00 -4.94 -10.50
C ALA A 127 1.11 -6.46 -10.29
N CYS A 128 0.08 -7.24 -10.62
CA CYS A 128 0.16 -8.71 -10.61
C CYS A 128 1.25 -9.23 -11.58
N LEU A 129 1.31 -8.68 -12.79
CA LEU A 129 2.36 -9.03 -13.77
C LEU A 129 3.75 -8.65 -13.26
N ALA A 130 3.89 -7.45 -12.71
CA ALA A 130 5.15 -6.94 -12.16
C ALA A 130 5.62 -7.78 -10.96
N LEU A 131 4.71 -8.12 -10.04
CA LEU A 131 4.99 -8.98 -8.88
C LEU A 131 5.42 -10.39 -9.32
N HIS A 132 4.70 -11.00 -10.27
CA HIS A 132 5.11 -12.30 -10.81
C HIS A 132 6.52 -12.24 -11.41
N ARG A 133 6.80 -11.21 -12.23
CA ARG A 133 8.12 -11.02 -12.86
C ARG A 133 9.23 -10.78 -11.84
N LEU A 134 8.93 -10.04 -10.78
CA LEU A 134 9.84 -9.75 -9.68
C LEU A 134 10.19 -11.04 -8.91
N LEU A 135 9.24 -11.94 -8.71
CA LEU A 135 9.42 -13.13 -7.87
C LEU A 135 9.87 -14.39 -8.63
N ARG A 136 9.49 -14.57 -9.90
CA ARG A 136 9.66 -15.84 -10.64
C ARG A 136 11.12 -16.31 -10.70
N ASP A 137 12.06 -15.39 -10.86
CA ASP A 137 13.49 -15.72 -11.01
C ASP A 137 14.11 -16.11 -9.65
N ARG A 138 13.43 -15.82 -8.52
CA ARG A 138 13.90 -16.05 -7.14
C ARG A 138 13.30 -17.29 -6.50
N ILE A 139 11.98 -17.45 -6.64
CA ILE A 139 11.22 -18.52 -5.96
C ILE A 139 10.57 -19.51 -6.93
N GLY A 140 10.80 -19.33 -8.25
CA GLY A 140 10.23 -20.15 -9.31
C GLY A 140 8.83 -19.72 -9.73
N ALA A 141 8.46 -20.07 -10.97
CA ALA A 141 7.20 -19.64 -11.60
C ALA A 141 5.94 -20.07 -10.82
N SER A 142 5.93 -21.28 -10.25
CA SER A 142 4.77 -21.77 -9.49
C SER A 142 4.54 -20.94 -8.22
N ALA A 143 5.59 -20.71 -7.41
CA ALA A 143 5.46 -19.91 -6.20
C ALA A 143 5.15 -18.44 -6.54
N ALA A 144 5.75 -17.88 -7.59
CA ALA A 144 5.40 -16.54 -8.06
C ALA A 144 3.93 -16.42 -8.49
N THR A 145 3.36 -17.45 -9.15
CA THR A 145 1.94 -17.47 -9.50
C THR A 145 1.05 -17.51 -8.25
N TRP A 146 1.42 -18.29 -7.23
CA TRP A 146 0.67 -18.31 -5.97
C TRP A 146 0.80 -17.01 -5.17
N ALA A 147 1.95 -16.34 -5.22
CA ALA A 147 2.10 -15.01 -4.65
C ALA A 147 1.15 -14.01 -5.32
N VAL A 148 0.95 -14.12 -6.64
CA VAL A 148 -0.07 -13.33 -7.37
C VAL A 148 -1.47 -13.68 -6.93
N VAL A 149 -1.80 -14.97 -6.74
CA VAL A 149 -3.11 -15.39 -6.22
C VAL A 149 -3.38 -14.76 -4.85
N PHE A 150 -2.42 -14.82 -3.93
CA PHE A 150 -2.58 -14.24 -2.59
C PHE A 150 -2.64 -12.72 -2.61
N PHE A 151 -1.85 -12.07 -3.49
CA PHE A 151 -1.91 -10.62 -3.68
C PHE A 151 -3.26 -10.19 -4.24
N ALA A 152 -3.73 -10.84 -5.31
CA ALA A 152 -4.98 -10.53 -6.01
C ALA A 152 -6.23 -10.77 -5.16
N ALA A 153 -6.18 -11.75 -4.26
CA ALA A 153 -7.28 -12.15 -3.35
C ALA A 153 -6.99 -11.82 -1.88
N GLY A 154 -5.97 -11.00 -1.61
CA GLY A 154 -5.51 -10.67 -0.26
C GLY A 154 -6.57 -9.94 0.57
N PRO A 155 -6.37 -9.79 1.89
CA PRO A 155 -7.33 -9.12 2.76
C PRO A 155 -7.71 -7.70 2.30
N LEU A 156 -6.81 -7.02 1.61
CA LEU A 156 -7.00 -5.64 1.13
C LEU A 156 -7.18 -5.57 -0.38
N ALA A 157 -7.51 -6.70 -1.01
CA ALA A 157 -7.69 -6.79 -2.45
C ALA A 157 -8.81 -5.87 -2.96
N ALA A 158 -9.72 -5.40 -2.10
CA ALA A 158 -10.67 -4.32 -2.38
C ALA A 158 -10.01 -3.10 -3.04
N MET A 159 -8.77 -2.75 -2.66
CA MET A 159 -8.08 -1.56 -3.16
C MET A 159 -7.82 -1.56 -4.67
N PHE A 160 -7.80 -2.74 -5.32
CA PHE A 160 -7.60 -2.78 -6.78
C PHE A 160 -8.84 -2.41 -7.60
N GLN A 161 -9.94 -2.03 -6.95
CA GLN A 161 -11.12 -1.49 -7.62
C GLN A 161 -11.69 -0.23 -6.95
N VAL A 162 -11.11 0.22 -5.84
CA VAL A 162 -11.48 1.47 -5.17
C VAL A 162 -10.63 2.61 -5.74
N GLY A 163 -11.19 3.82 -5.82
CA GLY A 163 -10.56 5.00 -6.40
C GLY A 163 -9.44 5.61 -5.54
N TYR A 164 -8.45 4.81 -5.14
CA TYR A 164 -7.32 5.25 -4.31
C TYR A 164 -5.95 5.04 -5.00
N ALA A 165 -4.95 5.78 -4.51
CA ALA A 165 -3.59 5.75 -5.07
C ALA A 165 -2.78 4.49 -4.78
N GLU A 166 -3.15 3.65 -3.80
CA GLU A 166 -2.33 2.50 -3.37
C GLU A 166 -2.00 1.57 -4.52
N THR A 167 -2.97 1.28 -5.39
CA THR A 167 -2.81 0.29 -6.45
C THR A 167 -1.85 0.79 -7.52
N LEU A 168 -1.94 2.08 -7.89
CA LEU A 168 -0.98 2.71 -8.78
C LEU A 168 0.42 2.75 -8.15
N PHE A 169 0.50 3.11 -6.87
CA PHE A 169 1.77 3.12 -6.14
C PHE A 169 2.42 1.73 -6.11
N LEU A 170 1.65 0.66 -5.88
CA LEU A 170 2.15 -0.71 -5.87
C LEU A 170 2.73 -1.12 -7.23
N LEU A 171 2.06 -0.77 -8.32
CA LEU A 171 2.60 -0.98 -9.67
C LEU A 171 3.96 -0.29 -9.83
N LEU A 172 4.03 1.01 -9.53
CA LEU A 172 5.26 1.80 -9.66
C LEU A 172 6.37 1.25 -8.77
N LEU A 173 6.04 0.86 -7.53
CA LEU A 173 6.96 0.27 -6.58
C LEU A 173 7.53 -1.06 -7.11
N PHE A 174 6.69 -1.96 -7.63
CA PHE A 174 7.19 -3.25 -8.14
C PHE A 174 8.06 -3.07 -9.38
N LEU A 175 7.74 -2.09 -10.24
CA LEU A 175 8.60 -1.71 -11.36
C LEU A 175 9.92 -1.12 -10.87
N ALA A 176 9.92 -0.29 -9.83
CA ALA A 176 11.12 0.30 -9.24
C ALA A 176 12.01 -0.76 -8.57
N LEU A 177 11.43 -1.67 -7.77
CA LEU A 177 12.15 -2.78 -7.16
C LEU A 177 12.72 -3.73 -8.23
N ASP A 178 11.98 -4.00 -9.31
CA ASP A 178 12.50 -4.79 -10.42
C ASP A 178 13.64 -4.06 -11.15
N ALA A 179 13.50 -2.77 -11.44
CA ALA A 179 14.54 -1.96 -12.07
C ALA A 179 15.81 -1.93 -11.22
N MET A 180 15.69 -1.71 -9.90
CA MET A 180 16.79 -1.73 -8.95
C MET A 180 17.49 -3.10 -8.94
N THR A 181 16.72 -4.18 -8.79
CA THR A 181 17.30 -5.52 -8.71
C THR A 181 17.92 -6.01 -10.01
N ARG A 182 17.44 -5.51 -11.16
CA ARG A 182 18.03 -5.76 -12.49
C ARG A 182 19.06 -4.70 -12.89
N ARG A 183 19.43 -3.79 -11.98
CA ARG A 183 20.43 -2.72 -12.18
C ARG A 183 20.13 -1.77 -13.34
N ARG A 184 18.85 -1.59 -13.67
CA ARG A 184 18.37 -0.65 -14.70
C ARG A 184 18.05 0.70 -14.06
N TYR A 185 19.05 1.30 -13.44
CA TYR A 185 18.92 2.52 -12.64
C TYR A 185 18.31 3.70 -13.40
N ALA A 186 18.51 3.78 -14.72
CA ALA A 186 17.95 4.84 -15.56
C ALA A 186 16.43 5.02 -15.39
N TRP A 187 15.66 3.93 -15.24
CA TRP A 187 14.21 4.01 -15.05
C TRP A 187 13.82 4.63 -13.70
N LEU A 188 14.68 4.56 -12.70
CA LEU A 188 14.39 5.06 -11.35
C LEU A 188 14.36 6.59 -11.29
N TYR A 189 15.04 7.29 -12.20
CA TYR A 189 14.96 8.75 -12.30
C TYR A 189 13.55 9.25 -12.65
N VAL A 190 12.73 8.42 -13.31
CA VAL A 190 11.33 8.72 -13.60
C VAL A 190 10.41 8.10 -12.55
N LEU A 191 10.65 6.85 -12.16
CA LEU A 191 9.77 6.14 -11.22
C LEU A 191 9.75 6.78 -9.83
N ILE A 192 10.91 7.23 -9.31
CA ILE A 192 11.00 7.79 -7.94
C ILE A 192 10.16 9.06 -7.79
N PRO A 193 10.30 10.11 -8.65
CA PRO A 193 9.44 11.28 -8.56
C PRO A 193 7.96 10.95 -8.70
N VAL A 194 7.58 10.11 -9.68
CA VAL A 194 6.16 9.75 -9.88
C VAL A 194 5.61 9.02 -8.65
N MET A 195 6.37 8.11 -8.05
CA MET A 195 6.00 7.44 -6.80
C MET A 195 5.84 8.43 -5.64
N ALA A 196 6.78 9.36 -5.48
CA ALA A 196 6.76 10.37 -4.41
C ALA A 196 5.48 11.22 -4.45
N PHE A 197 5.03 11.60 -5.64
CA PHE A 197 3.79 12.35 -5.84
C PHE A 197 2.55 11.47 -6.09
N THR A 198 2.65 10.16 -5.92
CA THR A 198 1.49 9.25 -5.91
C THR A 198 0.99 8.97 -4.50
N ARG A 199 1.90 8.79 -3.54
CA ARG A 199 1.58 8.49 -2.15
C ARG A 199 2.76 8.85 -1.22
N PRO A 200 2.50 9.30 0.03
CA PRO A 200 3.55 9.39 1.04
C PRO A 200 4.30 8.05 1.21
N GLY A 201 5.62 8.12 1.41
CA GLY A 201 6.44 6.93 1.71
C GLY A 201 7.73 6.76 0.91
N ILE A 202 8.05 7.65 -0.02
CA ILE A 202 9.28 7.53 -0.84
C ILE A 202 10.58 7.59 -0.02
N LEU A 203 10.55 8.21 1.18
CA LEU A 203 11.69 8.22 2.10
C LEU A 203 12.09 6.80 2.56
N ALA A 204 11.14 5.87 2.65
CA ALA A 204 11.45 4.45 2.85
C ALA A 204 12.28 3.89 1.69
N PHE A 205 12.01 4.33 0.46
CA PHE A 205 12.74 3.91 -0.73
C PHE A 205 14.15 4.52 -0.75
N ALA A 206 14.31 5.76 -0.29
CA ALA A 206 15.63 6.37 -0.09
C ALA A 206 16.50 5.55 0.89
N LEU A 207 15.92 5.16 2.04
CA LEU A 207 16.59 4.28 3.00
C LEU A 207 16.94 2.92 2.37
N TYR A 208 16.02 2.33 1.60
CA TYR A 208 16.27 1.08 0.86
C TYR A 208 17.46 1.22 -0.10
N ILE A 209 17.52 2.29 -0.90
CA ILE A 209 18.64 2.54 -1.83
C ILE A 209 19.97 2.65 -1.07
N GLY A 210 19.98 3.37 0.07
CA GLY A 210 21.15 3.49 0.93
C GLY A 210 21.63 2.13 1.45
N LEU A 211 20.72 1.32 2.01
CA LEU A 211 21.04 -0.03 2.49
C LEU A 211 21.47 -0.97 1.36
N HIS A 212 20.84 -0.89 0.20
CA HIS A 212 21.25 -1.62 -1.00
C HIS A 212 22.70 -1.27 -1.37
N GLY A 213 23.03 0.02 -1.43
CA GLY A 213 24.39 0.51 -1.69
C GLY A 213 25.41 -0.01 -0.68
N ILE A 214 25.08 -0.01 0.62
CA ILE A 214 25.94 -0.55 1.67
C ILE A 214 26.18 -2.05 1.47
N VAL A 215 25.13 -2.84 1.25
CA VAL A 215 25.26 -4.29 1.03
C VAL A 215 26.12 -4.59 -0.20
N ARG A 216 25.89 -3.85 -1.28
CA ARG A 216 26.68 -3.90 -2.51
C ARG A 216 28.14 -3.56 -2.29
N TRP A 217 28.42 -2.52 -1.50
CA TRP A 217 29.78 -2.09 -1.17
C TRP A 217 30.53 -3.13 -0.35
N VAL A 218 29.87 -3.73 0.65
CA VAL A 218 30.45 -4.79 1.48
C VAL A 218 30.73 -6.04 0.65
N ARG A 219 29.84 -6.39 -0.28
CA ARG A 219 29.95 -7.57 -1.15
C ARG A 219 30.71 -7.33 -2.45
N ARG A 220 31.38 -6.17 -2.62
CA ARG A 220 32.02 -5.79 -3.89
C ARG A 220 33.10 -6.76 -4.39
N ARG A 221 33.62 -7.62 -3.51
CA ARG A 221 34.57 -8.68 -3.87
C ARG A 221 33.89 -9.81 -4.66
N ASP A 222 32.65 -10.13 -4.32
CA ASP A 222 31.87 -11.21 -4.95
C ASP A 222 30.90 -10.67 -6.02
N ASP A 223 30.49 -9.41 -5.89
CA ASP A 223 29.57 -8.73 -6.78
C ASP A 223 30.14 -7.35 -7.19
N PRO A 224 30.93 -7.29 -8.29
CA PRO A 224 31.65 -6.08 -8.70
C PRO A 224 30.73 -4.86 -8.81
N LEU A 225 31.13 -3.78 -8.14
CA LEU A 225 30.42 -2.50 -8.12
C LEU A 225 31.20 -1.46 -8.91
N THR A 226 30.66 -1.08 -10.06
CA THR A 226 31.27 -0.10 -10.96
C THR A 226 31.05 1.33 -10.48
N GLY A 227 31.91 2.26 -10.90
CA GLY A 227 31.75 3.69 -10.56
C GLY A 227 30.42 4.28 -11.05
N VAL A 228 29.91 3.80 -12.19
CA VAL A 228 28.61 4.22 -12.74
C VAL A 228 27.46 3.76 -11.84
N GLU A 229 27.51 2.52 -11.34
CA GLU A 229 26.51 2.01 -10.39
C GLU A 229 26.53 2.81 -9.08
N ILE A 230 27.72 3.17 -8.57
CA ILE A 230 27.85 4.03 -7.37
C ILE A 230 27.20 5.39 -7.62
N ALA A 231 27.51 6.03 -8.76
CA ALA A 231 26.94 7.33 -9.12
C ALA A 231 25.40 7.27 -9.19
N HIS A 232 24.85 6.22 -9.79
CA HIS A 232 23.40 6.01 -9.82
C HIS A 232 22.80 5.81 -8.43
N ILE A 233 23.38 4.95 -7.59
CA ILE A 233 22.88 4.69 -6.24
C ILE A 233 22.86 5.97 -5.41
N VAL A 234 23.94 6.76 -5.45
CA VAL A 234 24.04 8.02 -4.71
C VAL A 234 23.05 9.06 -5.26
N ALA A 235 23.00 9.25 -6.58
CA ALA A 235 22.11 10.23 -7.21
C ALA A 235 20.62 9.88 -7.00
N LEU A 236 20.25 8.60 -7.08
CA LEU A 236 18.88 8.15 -6.84
C LEU A 236 18.49 8.21 -5.37
N GLY A 237 19.44 7.95 -4.45
CA GLY A 237 19.23 8.18 -3.02
C GLY A 237 18.97 9.67 -2.73
N ALA A 238 19.76 10.56 -3.32
CA ALA A 238 19.55 12.01 -3.23
C ALA A 238 18.19 12.44 -3.84
N LEU A 239 17.84 11.91 -5.01
CA LEU A 239 16.57 12.18 -5.67
C LEU A 239 15.37 11.72 -4.82
N ALA A 240 15.42 10.51 -4.26
CA ALA A 240 14.36 9.97 -3.40
C ALA A 240 14.18 10.80 -2.12
N THR A 241 15.29 11.25 -1.51
CA THR A 241 15.24 12.15 -0.36
C THR A 241 14.65 13.51 -0.75
N ALA A 242 15.15 14.14 -1.81
CA ALA A 242 14.68 15.45 -2.26
C ALA A 242 13.18 15.43 -2.61
N THR A 243 12.74 14.43 -3.39
CA THR A 243 11.32 14.27 -3.74
C THR A 243 10.45 13.88 -2.55
N GLY A 244 11.01 13.19 -1.55
CA GLY A 244 10.29 12.88 -0.30
C GLY A 244 9.99 14.08 0.58
N PHE A 245 10.82 15.13 0.54
CA PHE A 245 10.56 16.39 1.24
C PHE A 245 9.93 17.48 0.36
N ALA A 246 9.91 17.28 -0.96
CA ALA A 246 9.40 18.27 -1.91
C ALA A 246 7.94 18.64 -1.65
N TRP A 247 7.10 17.69 -1.23
CA TRP A 247 5.69 17.97 -0.97
C TRP A 247 5.46 18.91 0.22
N GLN A 248 6.21 18.71 1.30
CA GLN A 248 6.17 19.61 2.46
C GLN A 248 6.62 21.03 2.08
N LEU A 249 7.66 21.14 1.25
CA LEU A 249 8.12 22.42 0.74
C LEU A 249 7.06 23.11 -0.13
N LEU A 250 6.42 22.37 -1.03
CA LEU A 250 5.36 22.90 -1.90
C LEU A 250 4.16 23.39 -1.08
N ALA A 251 3.73 22.62 -0.07
CA ALA A 251 2.68 23.04 0.84
C ALA A 251 3.05 24.37 1.50
N GLY A 252 4.26 24.47 2.09
CA GLY A 252 4.67 25.69 2.77
C GLY A 252 4.87 26.91 1.86
N ILE A 253 5.26 26.70 0.60
CA ILE A 253 5.33 27.78 -0.39
C ILE A 253 3.93 28.28 -0.76
N VAL A 254 2.99 27.38 -1.03
CA VAL A 254 1.64 27.74 -1.49
C VAL A 254 0.81 28.37 -0.37
N THR A 255 0.96 27.88 0.86
CA THR A 255 0.21 28.41 2.01
C THR A 255 0.90 29.58 2.71
N GLY A 256 2.19 29.80 2.45
CA GLY A 256 3.01 30.75 3.20
C GLY A 256 3.37 30.27 4.62
N ASP A 257 3.04 29.04 4.99
CA ASP A 257 3.34 28.43 6.29
C ASP A 257 4.24 27.19 6.15
N PRO A 258 5.52 27.25 6.55
CA PRO A 258 6.43 26.09 6.53
C PRO A 258 5.93 24.86 7.31
N GLY A 259 5.04 25.06 8.28
CA GLY A 259 4.40 24.02 9.09
C GLY A 259 3.19 23.37 8.44
N ALA A 260 2.69 23.87 7.31
CA ALA A 260 1.38 23.52 6.76
C ALA A 260 1.16 22.01 6.54
N TYR A 261 2.15 21.32 5.96
CA TYR A 261 2.03 19.87 5.73
C TYR A 261 2.03 19.09 7.04
N LEU A 262 2.89 19.47 8.00
CA LEU A 262 2.92 18.82 9.30
C LEU A 262 1.62 19.04 10.07
N ALA A 263 1.09 20.26 10.07
CA ALA A 263 -0.20 20.58 10.68
C ALA A 263 -1.34 19.78 10.04
N THR A 264 -1.30 19.60 8.71
CA THR A 264 -2.25 18.76 7.98
C THR A 264 -2.18 17.30 8.43
N GLU A 265 -0.98 16.70 8.47
CA GLU A 265 -0.81 15.31 8.93
C GLU A 265 -1.22 15.13 10.40
N LEU A 266 -0.95 16.12 11.25
CA LEU A 266 -1.36 16.10 12.66
C LEU A 266 -2.88 16.29 12.83
N ALA A 267 -3.57 16.98 11.92
CA ALA A 267 -5.03 17.11 11.97
C ALA A 267 -5.72 15.74 11.89
N TRP A 268 -5.21 14.83 11.04
CA TRP A 268 -5.69 13.45 10.96
C TRP A 268 -5.44 12.65 12.23
N ARG A 269 -4.34 12.91 12.94
CA ARG A 269 -3.98 12.23 14.19
C ARG A 269 -4.71 12.78 15.40
N ARG A 270 -5.00 14.09 15.45
CA ARG A 270 -5.60 14.79 16.62
C ARG A 270 -6.90 14.16 17.07
N HIS A 271 -7.69 13.80 16.08
CA HIS A 271 -8.89 13.02 16.17
C HIS A 271 -8.76 11.77 17.08
N TRP A 272 -7.59 11.09 17.09
CA TRP A 272 -7.35 9.83 17.79
C TRP A 272 -6.79 9.95 19.20
N ILE A 273 -6.39 11.16 19.61
CA ILE A 273 -5.71 11.36 20.88
C ILE A 273 -6.51 12.35 21.71
N ALA A 274 -7.02 11.87 22.86
CA ALA A 274 -7.69 12.71 23.83
C ALA A 274 -6.72 13.79 24.35
N GLY A 275 -7.09 15.07 24.20
CA GLY A 275 -6.23 16.21 24.54
C GLY A 275 -5.43 16.80 23.36
N GLY A 276 -5.54 16.20 22.17
CA GLY A 276 -4.90 16.70 20.95
C GLY A 276 -3.43 16.27 20.77
N VAL A 277 -2.75 16.89 19.80
CA VAL A 277 -1.35 16.58 19.47
C VAL A 277 -0.57 17.88 19.31
N GLU A 278 0.38 18.13 20.22
CA GLU A 278 1.18 19.36 20.24
C GLU A 278 2.34 19.34 19.22
N GLY A 279 2.76 18.15 18.76
CA GLY A 279 3.89 18.05 17.83
C GLY A 279 4.13 16.64 17.30
N PHE A 280 5.26 16.47 16.62
CA PHE A 280 5.67 15.20 16.03
C PHE A 280 7.01 14.73 16.59
N VAL A 281 6.98 13.59 17.27
CA VAL A 281 8.16 12.85 17.70
C VAL A 281 8.18 11.51 16.96
N PRO A 282 9.27 11.16 16.25
CA PRO A 282 9.36 9.87 15.58
C PRO A 282 9.11 8.69 16.54
N PHE A 283 8.47 7.63 16.06
CA PHE A 283 8.11 6.40 16.81
C PHE A 283 7.03 6.54 17.88
N GLU A 284 6.80 7.76 18.38
CA GLU A 284 5.82 8.02 19.43
C GLU A 284 4.40 7.60 19.03
N GLY A 285 4.02 7.80 17.77
CA GLY A 285 2.69 7.49 17.26
C GLY A 285 2.27 6.04 17.49
N TRP A 286 3.18 5.08 17.30
CA TRP A 286 2.90 3.67 17.55
C TRP A 286 2.73 3.35 19.04
N VAL A 287 3.52 3.99 19.91
CA VAL A 287 3.40 3.79 21.37
C VAL A 287 2.05 4.31 21.85
N GLN A 288 1.69 5.54 21.48
CA GLN A 288 0.41 6.14 21.85
C GLN A 288 -0.78 5.35 21.28
N ALA A 289 -0.73 4.95 20.00
CA ALA A 289 -1.78 4.14 19.41
C ALA A 289 -1.92 2.79 20.10
N SER A 290 -0.81 2.13 20.46
CA SER A 290 -0.88 0.85 21.17
C SER A 290 -1.59 0.95 22.51
N GLN A 291 -1.40 2.06 23.24
CA GLN A 291 -2.11 2.34 24.49
C GLN A 291 -3.59 2.65 24.24
N PHE A 292 -3.89 3.45 23.22
CA PHE A 292 -5.26 3.78 22.82
C PHE A 292 -6.07 2.52 22.48
N TRP A 293 -5.57 1.68 21.58
CA TRP A 293 -6.26 0.46 21.15
C TRP A 293 -6.45 -0.54 22.29
N PHE A 294 -5.42 -0.75 23.12
CA PHE A 294 -5.54 -1.63 24.28
C PHE A 294 -6.56 -1.10 25.28
N GLY A 295 -6.60 0.22 25.53
CA GLY A 295 -7.62 0.85 26.36
C GLY A 295 -9.03 0.65 25.78
N LEU A 296 -9.20 0.83 24.47
CA LEU A 296 -10.47 0.60 23.77
C LEU A 296 -10.94 -0.86 23.87
N TRP A 297 -10.01 -1.82 23.86
CA TRP A 297 -10.29 -3.25 24.04
C TRP A 297 -10.47 -3.67 25.51
N GLY A 298 -10.40 -2.75 26.47
CA GLY A 298 -10.50 -3.04 27.90
C GLY A 298 -9.28 -3.75 28.48
N LEU A 299 -8.12 -3.70 27.80
CA LEU A 299 -6.86 -4.29 28.23
C LEU A 299 -5.99 -3.27 28.99
N PRO A 300 -5.03 -3.73 29.82
CA PRO A 300 -4.13 -2.82 30.52
C PRO A 300 -3.27 -1.99 29.57
N GLY A 301 -3.20 -0.67 29.77
CA GLY A 301 -2.49 0.25 28.87
C GLY A 301 -0.98 -0.05 28.72
N TRP A 302 -0.33 -0.61 29.74
CA TRP A 302 1.09 -1.02 29.66
C TRP A 302 1.31 -2.21 28.72
N ALA A 303 0.28 -3.03 28.48
CA ALA A 303 0.40 -4.22 27.63
C ALA A 303 0.50 -3.84 26.14
N GLY A 304 0.00 -2.66 25.74
CA GLY A 304 0.08 -2.16 24.37
C GLY A 304 1.53 -1.98 23.89
N PRO A 305 2.36 -1.17 24.56
CA PRO A 305 3.77 -1.00 24.19
C PRO A 305 4.58 -2.30 24.26
N VAL A 306 4.26 -3.20 25.19
CA VAL A 306 4.90 -4.53 25.27
C VAL A 306 4.54 -5.38 24.03
N ALA A 307 3.27 -5.45 23.65
CA ALA A 307 2.82 -6.17 22.47
C ALA A 307 3.43 -5.58 21.18
N LEU A 308 3.54 -4.25 21.09
CA LEU A 308 4.23 -3.56 20.01
C LEU A 308 5.72 -3.97 19.94
N ALA A 309 6.43 -3.95 21.06
CA ALA A 309 7.84 -4.35 21.10
C ALA A 309 8.02 -5.80 20.63
N LEU A 310 7.16 -6.71 21.08
CA LEU A 310 7.15 -8.11 20.65
C LEU A 310 6.86 -8.24 19.15
N LEU A 311 5.91 -7.47 18.61
CA LEU A 311 5.59 -7.45 17.18
C LEU A 311 6.78 -6.97 16.34
N VAL A 312 7.46 -5.89 16.75
CA VAL A 312 8.64 -5.36 16.06
C VAL A 312 9.79 -6.37 16.07
N VAL A 313 10.06 -6.99 17.23
CA VAL A 313 11.08 -8.03 17.35
C VAL A 313 10.74 -9.25 16.49
N ALA A 314 9.48 -9.70 16.50
CA ALA A 314 9.02 -10.83 15.69
C ALA A 314 9.13 -10.53 14.19
N ALA A 315 8.72 -9.34 13.75
CA ALA A 315 8.85 -8.91 12.35
C ALA A 315 10.32 -8.84 11.91
N GLY A 316 11.20 -8.26 12.74
CA GLY A 316 12.64 -8.23 12.51
C GLY A 316 13.24 -9.62 12.42
N ALA A 317 12.91 -10.50 13.38
CA ALA A 317 13.36 -11.89 13.39
C ALA A 317 12.86 -12.66 12.16
N ALA A 318 11.61 -12.48 11.74
CA ALA A 318 11.07 -13.09 10.54
C ALA A 318 11.81 -12.63 9.27
N LEU A 319 12.07 -11.32 9.16
CA LEU A 319 12.85 -10.77 8.05
C LEU A 319 14.29 -11.30 8.03
N LEU A 320 14.90 -11.57 9.18
CA LEU A 320 16.28 -12.03 9.28
C LEU A 320 16.44 -13.55 9.08
N TYR A 321 15.59 -14.33 9.75
CA TYR A 321 15.83 -15.75 9.96
C TYR A 321 14.86 -16.68 9.21
N LEU A 322 13.65 -16.23 8.87
CA LEU A 322 12.65 -17.11 8.29
C LEU A 322 13.07 -17.57 6.87
N PRO A 323 13.25 -18.89 6.63
CA PRO A 323 13.78 -19.38 5.34
C PRO A 323 12.97 -18.95 4.13
N GLN A 324 11.64 -18.90 4.29
CA GLN A 324 10.68 -18.47 3.28
C GLN A 324 10.91 -17.01 2.87
N VAL A 325 11.21 -16.14 3.83
CA VAL A 325 11.49 -14.73 3.59
C VAL A 325 12.86 -14.55 2.95
N ARG A 326 13.85 -15.31 3.41
CA ARG A 326 15.19 -15.36 2.79
C ARG A 326 15.14 -15.76 1.32
N ALA A 327 14.26 -16.69 0.95
CA ALA A 327 14.08 -17.14 -0.43
C ALA A 327 13.56 -16.03 -1.38
N VAL A 328 12.88 -15.01 -0.85
CA VAL A 328 12.43 -13.85 -1.64
C VAL A 328 13.59 -12.89 -1.98
N GLY A 329 14.76 -13.07 -1.38
CA GLY A 329 16.00 -12.35 -1.73
C GLY A 329 16.24 -11.08 -0.92
N THR A 330 17.50 -10.62 -0.94
CA THR A 330 17.98 -9.54 -0.07
C THR A 330 17.30 -8.20 -0.33
N ASP A 331 17.17 -7.78 -1.59
CA ASP A 331 16.56 -6.49 -1.93
C ASP A 331 15.14 -6.31 -1.39
N LEU A 332 14.30 -7.33 -1.56
CA LEU A 332 12.90 -7.27 -1.11
C LEU A 332 12.79 -7.28 0.41
N ARG A 333 13.76 -7.91 1.10
CA ARG A 333 13.89 -7.86 2.57
C ARG A 333 14.36 -6.48 3.04
N LEU A 334 15.33 -5.88 2.35
CA LEU A 334 15.79 -4.52 2.65
C LEU A 334 14.66 -3.52 2.46
N TRP A 335 13.93 -3.58 1.34
CA TRP A 335 12.73 -2.77 1.12
C TRP A 335 11.72 -2.94 2.25
N SER A 336 11.39 -4.19 2.61
CA SER A 336 10.42 -4.47 3.66
C SER A 336 10.86 -3.92 5.02
N ALA A 337 12.15 -4.05 5.36
CA ALA A 337 12.72 -3.49 6.59
C ALA A 337 12.69 -1.96 6.58
N SER A 338 13.11 -1.33 5.47
CA SER A 338 13.09 0.13 5.32
C SER A 338 11.68 0.70 5.41
N TYR A 339 10.71 0.03 4.79
CA TYR A 339 9.31 0.46 4.80
C TYR A 339 8.66 0.29 6.18
N LEU A 340 8.90 -0.84 6.87
CA LEU A 340 8.44 -1.03 8.24
C LEU A 340 9.07 -0.01 9.19
N LEU A 341 10.37 0.27 9.07
CA LEU A 341 11.03 1.28 9.90
C LEU A 341 10.48 2.68 9.64
N TYR A 342 10.24 3.02 8.38
CA TYR A 342 9.61 4.28 8.01
C TYR A 342 8.21 4.41 8.62
N LEU A 343 7.36 3.39 8.48
CA LEU A 343 6.04 3.39 9.11
C LEU A 343 6.12 3.48 10.63
N LEU A 344 7.05 2.76 11.26
CA LEU A 344 7.29 2.87 12.70
C LEU A 344 7.68 4.29 13.09
N ALA A 345 8.50 4.97 12.29
CA ALA A 345 8.98 6.31 12.60
C ALA A 345 7.90 7.39 12.45
N VAL A 346 7.07 7.36 11.39
CA VAL A 346 6.25 8.53 11.04
C VAL A 346 4.75 8.33 11.18
N PHE A 347 4.27 7.09 11.22
CA PHE A 347 2.83 6.82 11.15
C PHE A 347 2.21 6.62 12.54
N PHE A 348 0.98 7.10 12.69
CA PHE A 348 0.12 6.80 13.83
C PHE A 348 -0.87 5.68 13.43
N PRO A 349 -0.80 4.49 14.05
CA PRO A 349 -1.70 3.37 13.75
C PRO A 349 -3.18 3.68 14.01
N GLN A 350 -3.92 3.78 12.91
CA GLN A 350 -5.35 4.07 12.88
C GLN A 350 -6.07 3.14 11.88
N SER A 351 -7.31 3.48 11.49
CA SER A 351 -8.13 2.71 10.52
C SER A 351 -7.43 2.39 9.20
N SER A 352 -6.46 3.21 8.77
CA SER A 352 -5.70 2.99 7.53
C SER A 352 -4.49 2.05 7.67
N THR A 353 -4.17 1.58 8.87
CA THR A 353 -2.95 0.80 9.16
C THR A 353 -2.76 -0.36 8.19
N PHE A 354 -3.80 -1.18 7.98
CA PHE A 354 -3.70 -2.31 7.08
C PHE A 354 -3.39 -1.88 5.63
N ARG A 355 -4.06 -0.83 5.11
CA ARG A 355 -3.77 -0.28 3.77
C ARG A 355 -2.35 0.26 3.68
N LEU A 356 -1.82 0.83 4.76
CA LEU A 356 -0.43 1.26 4.78
C LEU A 356 0.54 0.08 4.71
N LEU A 357 0.18 -1.13 5.12
CA LEU A 357 1.05 -2.30 4.99
C LEU A 357 1.11 -2.90 3.57
N LEU A 358 0.26 -2.46 2.64
CA LEU A 358 0.21 -2.96 1.26
C LEU A 358 1.58 -3.00 0.54
N PRO A 359 2.48 -2.01 0.69
CA PRO A 359 3.79 -2.03 0.04
C PRO A 359 4.71 -3.18 0.49
N LEU A 360 4.35 -3.94 1.53
CA LEU A 360 5.00 -5.21 1.90
C LEU A 360 4.57 -6.39 1.02
N SER A 361 3.72 -6.17 0.02
CA SER A 361 3.22 -7.20 -0.91
C SER A 361 4.27 -8.08 -1.60
N PRO A 362 5.55 -7.69 -1.81
CA PRO A 362 6.57 -8.64 -2.25
C PRO A 362 6.71 -9.85 -1.31
N MET A 363 6.35 -9.71 -0.03
CA MET A 363 6.37 -10.79 0.97
C MET A 363 5.28 -11.84 0.77
N TRP A 364 4.29 -11.64 -0.12
CA TRP A 364 3.43 -12.74 -0.59
C TRP A 364 4.25 -13.89 -1.19
N GLY A 365 5.44 -13.58 -1.73
CA GLY A 365 6.42 -14.56 -2.17
C GLY A 365 6.81 -15.55 -1.06
N ALA A 366 7.01 -15.08 0.18
CA ALA A 366 7.39 -15.93 1.30
C ALA A 366 6.30 -16.94 1.65
N LEU A 367 5.02 -16.51 1.66
CA LEU A 367 3.87 -17.39 1.88
C LEU A 367 3.67 -18.39 0.73
N ALA A 368 4.16 -18.08 -0.47
CA ALA A 368 4.03 -18.93 -1.65
C ALA A 368 5.15 -19.96 -1.84
N VAL A 369 6.29 -19.79 -1.15
CA VAL A 369 7.44 -20.71 -1.20
C VAL A 369 7.07 -22.15 -0.79
N PRO A 370 6.33 -22.39 0.32
CA PRO A 370 5.87 -23.73 0.66
C PRO A 370 5.06 -24.36 -0.48
N ARG A 371 5.45 -25.58 -0.88
CA ARG A 371 4.84 -26.31 -2.00
C ARG A 371 3.54 -27.03 -1.62
N SER A 372 3.25 -27.17 -0.32
CA SER A 372 2.04 -27.85 0.16
C SER A 372 0.79 -27.19 -0.40
N ARG A 373 -0.07 -27.99 -1.05
CA ARG A 373 -1.34 -27.51 -1.60
C ARG A 373 -2.29 -27.05 -0.48
N TRP A 374 -2.36 -27.80 0.62
CA TRP A 374 -3.16 -27.46 1.78
C TRP A 374 -2.73 -26.13 2.40
N TRP A 375 -1.43 -25.87 2.48
CA TRP A 375 -0.91 -24.58 2.94
C TRP A 375 -1.39 -23.45 2.02
N ARG A 376 -1.18 -23.58 0.71
CA ARG A 376 -1.53 -22.54 -0.26
C ARG A 376 -3.03 -22.27 -0.30
N VAL A 377 -3.85 -23.32 -0.23
CA VAL A 377 -5.31 -23.18 -0.13
C VAL A 377 -5.70 -22.55 1.19
N GLY A 378 -5.10 -22.96 2.31
CA GLY A 378 -5.33 -22.36 3.62
C GLY A 378 -5.01 -20.86 3.65
N VAL A 379 -3.87 -20.45 3.10
CA VAL A 379 -3.51 -19.02 2.95
C VAL A 379 -4.53 -18.28 2.09
N LEU A 380 -4.97 -18.85 0.96
CA LEU A 380 -6.00 -18.24 0.12
C LEU A 380 -7.34 -18.09 0.87
N VAL A 381 -7.77 -19.11 1.60
CA VAL A 381 -9.00 -19.04 2.42
C VAL A 381 -8.86 -17.95 3.48
N LEU A 382 -7.72 -17.88 4.18
CA LEU A 382 -7.46 -16.83 5.16
C LEU A 382 -7.43 -15.43 4.51
N CYS A 383 -6.93 -15.31 3.28
CA CYS A 383 -6.98 -14.05 2.53
C CYS A 383 -8.42 -13.63 2.26
N LEU A 384 -9.28 -14.55 1.79
CA LEU A 384 -10.68 -14.27 1.48
C LEU A 384 -11.51 -13.98 2.74
N VAL A 385 -11.29 -14.74 3.82
CA VAL A 385 -11.93 -14.49 5.12
C VAL A 385 -11.48 -13.14 5.68
N GLY A 386 -10.17 -12.85 5.65
CA GLY A 386 -9.64 -11.56 6.05
C GLY A 386 -10.17 -10.41 5.18
N GLN A 387 -10.40 -10.66 3.90
CA GLN A 387 -10.98 -9.68 2.99
C GLN A 387 -12.42 -9.35 3.35
N TRP A 388 -13.25 -10.36 3.61
CA TRP A 388 -14.61 -10.15 4.08
C TRP A 388 -14.63 -9.47 5.47
N ALA A 389 -13.82 -9.96 6.40
CA ALA A 389 -13.70 -9.43 7.76
C ALA A 389 -13.19 -7.98 7.79
N TRP A 390 -12.48 -7.53 6.75
CA TRP A 390 -12.13 -6.14 6.56
C TRP A 390 -13.27 -5.37 5.87
N ILE A 391 -13.77 -5.81 4.71
CA ILE A 391 -14.80 -5.10 3.94
C ILE A 391 -16.05 -4.83 4.79
N LEU A 392 -16.55 -5.81 5.55
CA LEU A 392 -17.81 -5.68 6.28
C LEU A 392 -17.76 -4.54 7.33
N PRO A 393 -16.83 -4.50 8.29
CA PRO A 393 -16.70 -3.38 9.20
C PRO A 393 -16.33 -2.06 8.52
N MET A 394 -15.41 -2.07 7.53
CA MET A 394 -14.96 -0.81 6.92
C MET A 394 -16.02 -0.14 6.04
N TYR A 395 -16.88 -0.92 5.36
CA TYR A 395 -17.80 -0.39 4.34
C TYR A 395 -19.27 -0.55 4.72
N ALA A 396 -19.70 -1.68 5.27
CA ALA A 396 -21.12 -1.88 5.60
C ALA A 396 -21.50 -1.25 6.95
N LEU A 397 -20.63 -1.39 7.94
CA LEU A 397 -20.93 -0.99 9.33
C LEU A 397 -20.24 0.31 9.73
N GLY A 398 -19.16 0.68 9.06
CA GLY A 398 -18.35 1.84 9.38
C GLY A 398 -19.14 3.13 9.26
N ASN A 399 -19.29 3.85 10.36
CA ASN A 399 -19.99 5.13 10.40
C ASN A 399 -19.04 6.33 10.56
N THR A 400 -17.93 6.11 11.25
CA THR A 400 -16.90 7.07 11.60
C THR A 400 -15.56 6.37 11.56
N PHE A 401 -14.49 7.14 11.42
CA PHE A 401 -13.14 6.58 11.34
C PHE A 401 -12.72 5.77 12.58
N TRP A 402 -13.38 5.97 13.74
CA TRP A 402 -13.11 5.36 15.05
C TRP A 402 -13.57 3.92 15.23
N GLN A 403 -14.62 3.51 14.53
CA GLN A 403 -15.28 2.21 14.73
C GLN A 403 -14.65 1.08 13.91
N VAL A 404 -13.47 1.34 13.38
CA VAL A 404 -12.88 0.66 12.24
C VAL A 404 -11.56 0.07 12.75
N PRO A 405 -11.56 -1.19 13.23
CA PRO A 405 -10.48 -1.78 14.01
C PRO A 405 -9.18 -2.03 13.22
#